data_AF-A0A5E5Q2H2-F1
#
_entry.id   AF-A0A5E5Q2H2-F1
#
_cell.length_a   1.000
_cell.length_b   1.000
_cell.length_c   1.000
_cell.angle_alpha   90.00
_cell.angle_beta   90.00
_cell.angle_gamma   90.00
#
_symmetry.space_group_name_H-M   'P 1'
#
loop_
_entity.id
_entity.type
_entity.pdbx_description
1 polymer ?
#
loop_
_entity_poly.entity_id
_entity_poly.type
_entity_poly.pdbx_seq_one_letter_code
_entity_poly.pdbx_strand_id
1 'polypeptide(L)'
;MAWGASDKGGTGAPSDNGYTKIYSTVGAFATLKADGSITAWGNSDWGGTGAPSDNGYTKIYSTVGAFAALKADGSITAWGSSNNGGTGAPSDNGYTKIYSTGYAFAALKADGSITAWGASGSGGSGAPSDNGYTKIYSTEFAFAALKADGSIKAWGASSSGGTDAPSDNGYTKIYSTGYAFAALKADGSITAWGNSDWGGTGAPSGKGYTKIYSTGYAFAALKADGSITAWGDSDSGGTTSNATSD
;
A
#
# COMPACT_ATOMS: atom_id res chain seq x y z
N MET A 1 23.82 14.64 -5.81
CA MET A 1 23.43 16.04 -5.50
C MET A 1 21.98 16.03 -5.04
N ALA A 2 21.67 16.68 -3.91
CA ALA A 2 20.30 16.94 -3.46
C ALA A 2 20.01 18.45 -3.55
N TRP A 3 18.75 18.79 -3.74
CA TRP A 3 18.25 20.18 -3.79
C TRP A 3 16.88 20.22 -3.12
N GLY A 4 16.47 21.37 -2.58
CA GLY A 4 15.22 21.55 -1.85
C GLY A 4 15.42 22.05 -0.43
N ALA A 5 14.35 22.02 0.38
CA ALA A 5 14.40 22.51 1.77
C ALA A 5 15.29 21.62 2.66
N SER A 6 16.16 22.23 3.46
CA SER A 6 17.12 21.51 4.30
C SER A 6 16.45 20.61 5.34
N ASP A 7 15.29 21.02 5.86
CA ASP A 7 14.45 20.26 6.78
C ASP A 7 13.58 19.19 6.09
N LYS A 8 13.74 19.00 4.78
CA LYS A 8 13.05 17.98 3.96
C LYS A 8 14.03 17.17 3.10
N GLY A 9 15.30 17.09 3.51
CA GLY A 9 16.31 16.28 2.81
C GLY A 9 16.93 16.95 1.59
N GLY A 10 16.73 18.26 1.40
CA GLY A 10 17.41 19.05 0.37
C GLY A 10 18.92 19.23 0.61
N THR A 11 19.41 18.85 1.79
CA THR A 11 20.82 18.87 2.18
C THR A 11 21.21 17.57 2.89
N GLY A 12 22.51 17.22 2.92
CA GLY A 12 23.01 16.05 3.66
C GLY A 12 22.91 14.72 2.91
N ALA A 13 22.64 14.77 1.60
CA ALA A 13 22.69 13.57 0.78
C ALA A 13 24.10 12.97 0.77
N PRO A 14 24.24 11.63 0.81
CA PRO A 14 25.52 10.98 0.77
C PRO A 14 26.29 11.32 -0.52
N SER A 15 27.60 11.44 -0.40
CA SER A 15 28.52 11.81 -1.48
C SER A 15 29.33 10.63 -2.03
N ASP A 16 29.23 9.47 -1.41
CA ASP A 16 29.84 8.22 -1.86
C ASP A 16 28.97 7.48 -2.90
N ASN A 17 29.49 6.37 -3.42
CA ASN A 17 28.95 5.66 -4.58
C ASN A 17 28.35 4.30 -4.19
N GLY A 18 27.69 3.63 -5.16
CA GLY A 18 27.21 2.25 -5.00
C GLY A 18 25.76 2.11 -4.56
N TYR A 19 25.02 3.22 -4.49
CA TYR A 19 23.58 3.23 -4.25
C TYR A 19 22.80 2.71 -5.46
N THR A 20 21.86 1.82 -5.21
CA THR A 20 21.04 1.17 -6.25
C THR A 20 19.62 1.70 -6.29
N LYS A 21 19.10 2.20 -5.16
CA LYS A 21 17.72 2.69 -5.00
C LYS A 21 17.67 3.82 -3.97
N ILE A 22 16.70 4.72 -4.16
CA ILE A 22 16.34 5.78 -3.23
C ILE A 22 14.86 5.66 -2.85
N TYR A 23 14.55 5.96 -1.60
CA TYR A 23 13.23 5.89 -0.98
C TYR A 23 12.99 7.19 -0.22
N SER A 24 11.73 7.59 -0.06
CA SER A 24 11.37 8.87 0.57
C SER A 24 10.18 8.74 1.49
N THR A 25 10.23 9.48 2.59
CA THR A 25 9.07 9.92 3.38
C THR A 25 8.75 11.37 3.01
N VAL A 26 7.82 12.02 3.72
CA VAL A 26 7.52 13.45 3.51
C VAL A 26 8.71 14.36 3.87
N GLY A 27 9.61 13.91 4.75
CA GLY A 27 10.70 14.75 5.29
C GLY A 27 12.11 14.15 5.22
N ALA A 28 12.25 12.93 4.72
CA ALA A 28 13.53 12.24 4.71
C ALA A 28 13.70 11.32 3.50
N PHE A 29 14.95 10.97 3.23
CA PHE A 29 15.32 9.99 2.22
C PHE A 29 16.12 8.86 2.85
N ALA A 30 16.02 7.68 2.24
CA ALA A 30 16.85 6.53 2.53
C ALA A 30 17.36 5.92 1.23
N THR A 31 18.58 5.40 1.25
CA THR A 31 19.22 4.77 0.10
C THR A 31 19.64 3.35 0.44
N LEU A 32 19.69 2.49 -0.58
CA LEU A 32 20.10 1.09 -0.46
C LEU A 32 21.27 0.80 -1.39
N LYS A 33 22.38 0.30 -0.84
CA LYS A 33 23.54 -0.17 -1.62
C LYS A 33 23.43 -1.63 -2.03
N ALA A 34 24.30 -2.08 -2.94
CA ALA A 34 24.32 -3.46 -3.44
C ALA A 34 24.66 -4.50 -2.36
N ASP A 35 25.44 -4.13 -1.34
CA ASP A 35 25.72 -4.97 -0.17
C ASP A 35 24.58 -4.99 0.86
N GLY A 36 23.52 -4.22 0.59
CA GLY A 36 22.36 -4.09 1.46
C GLY A 36 22.55 -3.14 2.63
N SER A 37 23.59 -2.30 2.66
CA SER A 37 23.72 -1.22 3.63
C SER A 37 22.79 -0.04 3.30
N ILE A 38 22.37 0.69 4.35
CA ILE A 38 21.40 1.78 4.25
C ILE A 38 22.01 3.09 4.74
N THR A 39 21.75 4.19 4.03
CA THR A 39 22.06 5.55 4.48
C THR A 39 20.80 6.40 4.40
N ALA A 40 20.45 7.08 5.50
CA ALA A 40 19.33 8.02 5.56
C ALA A 40 19.80 9.45 5.83
N TRP A 41 19.05 10.42 5.32
CA TRP A 41 19.26 11.85 5.57
C TRP A 41 17.95 12.63 5.49
N GLY A 42 17.97 13.87 5.98
CA GLY A 42 16.80 14.74 6.09
C GLY A 42 16.35 14.87 7.54
N ASN A 43 15.06 15.12 7.76
CA ASN A 43 14.53 15.38 9.09
C ASN A 43 14.48 14.10 9.95
N SER A 44 15.08 14.15 11.14
CA SER A 44 15.13 13.05 12.10
C SER A 44 13.76 12.50 12.47
N ASP A 45 12.76 13.38 12.62
CA ASP A 45 11.40 13.00 13.03
C ASP A 45 10.68 12.18 11.95
N TRP A 46 11.19 12.22 10.71
CA TRP A 46 10.63 11.54 9.54
C TRP A 46 11.54 10.42 9.02
N GLY A 47 12.52 9.98 9.82
CA GLY A 47 13.43 8.88 9.49
C GLY A 47 14.71 9.31 8.76
N GLY A 48 15.06 10.60 8.80
CA GLY A 48 16.32 11.12 8.26
C GLY A 48 17.55 10.69 9.07
N THR A 49 17.34 10.10 10.25
CA THR A 49 18.37 9.48 11.09
C THR A 49 17.85 8.15 11.62
N GLY A 50 18.73 7.33 12.22
CA GLY A 50 18.36 6.06 12.85
C GLY A 50 18.20 4.89 11.88
N ALA A 51 18.66 5.02 10.63
CA ALA A 51 18.80 3.88 9.73
C ALA A 51 19.71 2.80 10.35
N PRO A 52 19.43 1.51 10.08
CA PRO A 52 20.24 0.42 10.59
C PRO A 52 21.69 0.49 10.10
N SER A 53 22.64 0.12 10.97
CA SER A 53 24.08 0.16 10.69
C SER A 53 24.63 -1.12 10.09
N ASP A 54 23.87 -2.21 10.12
CA ASP A 54 24.19 -3.48 9.50
C ASP A 54 23.73 -3.54 8.03
N ASN A 55 24.01 -4.68 7.38
CA ASN A 55 23.82 -4.86 5.95
C ASN A 55 22.95 -6.09 5.63
N GLY A 56 22.85 -6.44 4.34
CA GLY A 56 22.02 -7.54 3.86
C GLY A 56 20.54 -7.20 3.68
N TYR A 57 20.16 -5.92 3.74
CA TYR A 57 18.83 -5.48 3.35
C TYR A 57 18.66 -5.56 1.84
N THR A 58 17.46 -5.98 1.41
CA THR A 58 17.14 -6.20 -0.01
C THR A 58 16.15 -5.17 -0.54
N LYS A 59 15.36 -4.56 0.36
CA LYS A 59 14.32 -3.60 0.02
C LYS A 59 13.96 -2.71 1.20
N ILE A 60 13.65 -1.46 0.91
CA ILE A 60 13.08 -0.50 1.86
C ILE A 60 11.64 -0.19 1.44
N TYR A 61 10.80 0.08 2.43
CA TYR A 61 9.42 0.49 2.33
C TYR A 61 9.22 1.74 3.18
N SER A 62 8.23 2.56 2.83
CA SER A 62 7.99 3.84 3.49
C SER A 62 6.51 4.02 3.80
N THR A 63 6.23 4.67 4.93
CA THR A 63 4.99 5.40 5.21
C THR A 63 5.25 6.90 5.01
N VAL A 64 4.32 7.79 5.40
CA VAL A 64 4.56 9.23 5.32
C VAL A 64 5.73 9.71 6.19
N GLY A 65 6.13 8.96 7.22
CA GLY A 65 7.18 9.39 8.15
C GLY A 65 8.03 8.31 8.79
N ALA A 66 7.96 7.07 8.30
CA ALA A 66 8.83 5.99 8.74
C ALA A 66 9.28 5.13 7.57
N PHE A 67 10.33 4.36 7.83
CA PHE A 67 10.86 3.37 6.92
C PHE A 67 10.82 1.98 7.57
N ALA A 68 10.70 0.95 6.74
CA ALA A 68 10.91 -0.44 7.11
C ALA A 68 11.78 -1.13 6.05
N ALA A 69 12.86 -1.78 6.48
CA ALA A 69 13.78 -2.51 5.60
C ALA A 69 13.68 -4.02 5.84
N LEU A 70 13.70 -4.78 4.73
CA LEU A 70 13.53 -6.23 4.69
C LEU A 70 14.83 -6.90 4.24
N LYS A 71 15.29 -7.91 4.99
CA LYS A 71 16.43 -8.76 4.62
C LYS A 71 16.01 -10.02 3.86
N ALA A 72 16.98 -10.71 3.27
CA ALA A 72 16.75 -11.94 2.51
C ALA A 72 16.25 -13.12 3.39
N ASP A 73 16.60 -13.15 4.67
CA ASP A 73 16.06 -14.11 5.64
C ASP A 73 14.64 -13.76 6.12
N GLY A 74 14.12 -12.62 5.66
CA GLY A 74 12.81 -12.11 6.01
C GLY A 74 12.74 -11.37 7.33
N SER A 75 13.85 -11.03 7.98
CA SER A 75 13.85 -10.13 9.14
C SER A 75 13.58 -8.68 8.72
N ILE A 76 12.95 -7.90 9.62
CA ILE A 76 12.51 -6.52 9.36
C ILE A 76 13.12 -5.58 10.40
N THR A 77 13.58 -4.42 9.95
CA THR A 77 13.98 -3.31 10.82
C THR A 77 13.25 -2.05 10.42
N ALA A 78 12.65 -1.35 11.38
CA ALA A 78 11.96 -0.08 11.14
C ALA A 78 12.64 1.08 11.88
N TRP A 79 12.53 2.28 11.32
CA TRP A 79 13.02 3.52 11.93
C TRP A 79 12.21 4.73 11.45
N GLY A 80 12.37 5.87 12.13
CA GLY A 80 11.62 7.11 11.90
C GLY A 80 10.51 7.32 12.94
N SER A 81 9.43 8.02 12.56
CA SER A 81 8.35 8.36 13.49
C SER A 81 7.67 7.10 14.04
N SER A 82 7.66 6.94 15.38
CA SER A 82 6.99 5.83 16.06
C SER A 82 5.49 5.77 15.75
N ASN A 83 4.84 6.94 15.65
CA ASN A 83 3.43 7.07 15.30
C ASN A 83 3.11 6.61 13.87
N ASN A 84 4.13 6.52 13.00
CA ASN A 84 3.99 6.14 11.59
C ASN A 84 4.61 4.78 11.28
N GLY A 85 4.89 3.96 12.31
CA GLY A 85 5.47 2.62 12.16
C GLY A 85 7.00 2.56 12.17
N GLY A 86 7.67 3.61 12.63
CA GLY A 86 9.13 3.64 12.83
C GLY A 86 9.61 2.76 14.00
N THR A 87 8.68 2.22 14.78
CA THR A 87 8.91 1.26 15.86
C THR A 87 7.86 0.16 15.83
N GLY A 88 8.14 -0.97 16.48
CA GLY A 88 7.17 -2.07 16.62
C GLY A 88 7.12 -3.03 15.45
N ALA A 89 8.13 -3.00 14.56
CA ALA A 89 8.31 -4.05 13.56
C ALA A 89 8.45 -5.43 14.24
N PRO A 90 7.96 -6.50 13.59
CA PRO A 90 8.05 -7.86 14.14
C PRO A 90 9.51 -8.28 14.36
N SER A 91 9.76 -9.01 15.44
CA SER A 91 11.10 -9.50 15.81
C SER A 91 11.45 -10.86 15.21
N ASP A 92 10.49 -11.53 14.57
CA ASP A 92 10.68 -12.80 13.89
C ASP A 92 10.98 -12.63 12.39
N ASN A 93 11.25 -13.74 11.71
CA ASN A 93 11.79 -13.75 10.35
C ASN A 93 10.81 -14.46 9.39
N GLY A 94 11.23 -14.63 8.13
CA GLY A 94 10.44 -15.32 7.10
C GLY A 94 9.38 -14.45 6.41
N TYR A 95 9.38 -13.14 6.64
CA TYR A 95 8.58 -12.22 5.84
C TYR A 95 9.14 -12.13 4.42
N THR A 96 8.24 -12.08 3.45
CA THR A 96 8.59 -12.05 2.02
C THR A 96 8.33 -10.68 1.40
N LYS A 97 7.43 -9.90 2.02
CA LYS A 97 7.01 -8.60 1.50
C LYS A 97 6.39 -7.73 2.57
N ILE A 98 6.64 -6.43 2.50
CA ILE A 98 5.98 -5.39 3.29
C ILE A 98 5.04 -4.58 2.39
N TYR A 99 3.98 -4.07 2.97
CA TYR A 99 2.98 -3.19 2.39
C TYR A 99 2.78 -2.01 3.34
N SER A 100 2.36 -0.86 2.82
CA SER A 100 2.18 0.35 3.61
C SER A 100 0.82 0.99 3.33
N THR A 101 0.18 1.50 4.37
CA THR A 101 -0.78 2.62 4.25
C THR A 101 -0.01 3.94 4.39
N GLY A 102 -0.72 5.05 4.57
CA GLY A 102 -0.08 6.33 4.91
C GLY A 102 0.71 6.26 6.22
N TYR A 103 0.28 5.47 7.21
CA TYR A 103 0.78 5.55 8.60
C TYR A 103 1.08 4.20 9.27
N ALA A 104 0.89 3.10 8.55
CA ALA A 104 1.11 1.75 9.06
C ALA A 104 1.75 0.84 8.02
N PHE A 105 2.34 -0.25 8.51
CA PHE A 105 2.90 -1.32 7.70
C PHE A 105 2.18 -2.64 7.97
N ALA A 106 2.18 -3.50 6.95
CA ALA A 106 1.79 -4.91 7.06
C ALA A 106 2.80 -5.79 6.32
N ALA A 107 3.33 -6.81 6.99
CA ALA A 107 4.27 -7.77 6.43
C ALA A 107 3.61 -9.14 6.22
N LEU A 108 3.94 -9.77 5.09
CA LEU A 108 3.37 -11.03 4.62
C LEU A 108 4.45 -12.12 4.58
N LYS A 109 4.18 -13.28 5.20
CA LYS A 109 5.04 -14.47 5.12
C LYS A 109 4.64 -15.40 3.96
N ALA A 110 5.49 -16.37 3.67
CA ALA A 110 5.27 -17.35 2.60
C ALA A 110 4.06 -18.28 2.85
N ASP A 111 3.74 -18.57 4.11
CA ASP A 111 2.52 -19.31 4.50
C ASP A 111 1.25 -18.44 4.41
N GLY A 112 1.41 -17.16 4.08
CA GLY A 112 0.35 -16.19 3.99
C GLY A 112 -0.11 -15.60 5.31
N SER A 113 0.60 -15.81 6.42
CA SER A 113 0.33 -15.07 7.67
C SER A 113 0.76 -13.60 7.56
N ILE A 114 0.05 -12.73 8.29
CA ILE A 114 0.23 -11.28 8.23
C ILE A 114 0.53 -10.73 9.62
N THR A 115 1.47 -9.79 9.71
CA THR A 115 1.70 -8.99 10.92
C THR A 115 1.70 -7.51 10.56
N ALA A 116 0.97 -6.69 11.31
CA ALA A 116 0.87 -5.25 11.09
C ALA A 116 1.39 -4.46 12.30
N TRP A 117 1.93 -3.27 12.03
CA TRP A 117 2.42 -2.35 13.05
C TRP A 117 2.33 -0.89 12.56
N GLY A 118 2.46 0.06 13.49
CA GLY A 118 2.27 1.50 13.25
C GLY A 118 0.94 2.01 13.78
N ALA A 119 0.39 3.06 13.17
CA ALA A 119 -0.85 3.67 13.66
C ALA A 119 -2.03 2.69 13.59
N SER A 120 -2.62 2.35 14.74
CA SER A 120 -3.75 1.42 14.84
C SER A 120 -4.95 1.84 13.98
N GLY A 121 -5.29 3.13 13.98
CA GLY A 121 -6.36 3.69 13.15
C GLY A 121 -6.11 3.63 11.64
N SER A 122 -4.88 3.33 11.23
CA SER A 122 -4.48 3.21 9.82
C SER A 122 -4.11 1.77 9.42
N GLY A 123 -4.55 0.79 10.21
CA GLY A 123 -4.30 -0.62 9.96
C GLY A 123 -3.02 -1.17 10.59
N GLY A 124 -2.36 -0.42 11.47
CA GLY A 124 -1.20 -0.87 12.25
C GLY A 124 -1.52 -1.90 13.34
N SER A 125 -2.79 -2.28 13.45
CA SER A 125 -3.28 -3.36 14.31
C SER A 125 -4.53 -3.99 13.68
N GLY A 126 -4.92 -5.18 14.14
CA GLY A 126 -6.14 -5.84 13.66
C GLY A 126 -5.98 -6.60 12.34
N ALA A 127 -4.73 -6.88 11.94
CA ALA A 127 -4.47 -7.81 10.84
C ALA A 127 -5.11 -9.18 11.13
N PRO A 128 -5.58 -9.90 10.08
CA PRO A 128 -6.20 -11.21 10.26
C PRO A 128 -5.24 -12.22 10.91
N SER A 129 -5.76 -13.06 11.80
CA SER A 129 -4.98 -14.05 12.56
C SER A 129 -4.80 -15.39 11.84
N ASP A 130 -5.54 -15.61 10.76
CA ASP A 130 -5.41 -16.79 9.89
C ASP A 130 -4.35 -16.58 8.79
N ASN A 131 -4.12 -17.60 7.98
CA ASN A 131 -3.08 -17.63 6.96
C ASN A 131 -3.65 -17.93 5.55
N GLY A 132 -2.76 -18.13 4.57
CA GLY A 132 -3.13 -18.39 3.18
C GLY A 132 -3.39 -17.13 2.35
N TYR A 133 -3.08 -15.94 2.87
CA TYR A 133 -3.11 -14.71 2.07
C TYR A 133 -1.95 -14.70 1.08
N THR A 134 -2.23 -14.25 -0.14
CA THR A 134 -1.26 -14.21 -1.24
C THR A 134 -0.82 -12.79 -1.57
N LYS A 135 -1.65 -11.81 -1.23
CA LYS A 135 -1.39 -10.40 -1.55
C LYS A 135 -2.16 -9.47 -0.65
N ILE A 136 -1.54 -8.36 -0.30
CA ILE A 136 -2.15 -7.23 0.42
C ILE A 136 -2.28 -6.04 -0.54
N TYR A 137 -3.32 -5.26 -0.34
CA TYR A 137 -3.62 -3.99 -1.01
C TYR A 137 -3.92 -2.95 0.06
N SER A 138 -3.75 -1.69 -0.29
CA SER A 138 -3.85 -0.59 0.69
C SER A 138 -4.64 0.57 0.11
N THR A 139 -5.40 1.23 0.97
CA THR A 139 -5.83 2.62 0.84
C THR A 139 -4.91 3.48 1.72
N GLU A 140 -5.22 4.76 1.89
CA GLU A 140 -4.43 5.63 2.76
C GLU A 140 -4.50 5.22 4.25
N PHE A 141 -5.59 4.58 4.70
CA PHE A 141 -5.77 4.21 6.11
C PHE A 141 -6.28 2.78 6.35
N ALA A 142 -6.39 1.95 5.32
CA ALA A 142 -6.81 0.56 5.47
C ALA A 142 -6.04 -0.40 4.57
N PHE A 143 -6.10 -1.67 4.93
CA PHE A 143 -5.57 -2.78 4.15
C PHE A 143 -6.68 -3.75 3.75
N ALA A 144 -6.48 -4.43 2.63
CA ALA A 144 -7.27 -5.58 2.21
C ALA A 144 -6.33 -6.71 1.75
N ALA A 145 -6.48 -7.90 2.31
CA ALA A 145 -5.70 -9.09 1.98
C ALA A 145 -6.56 -10.11 1.20
N LEU A 146 -5.96 -10.69 0.16
CA LEU A 146 -6.58 -11.62 -0.79
C LEU A 146 -5.97 -13.02 -0.67
N LYS A 147 -6.81 -14.04 -0.51
CA LYS A 147 -6.41 -15.45 -0.54
C LYS A 147 -6.46 -16.05 -1.94
N ALA A 148 -5.88 -17.24 -2.11
CA ALA A 148 -5.89 -17.96 -3.38
C ALA A 148 -7.28 -18.42 -3.84
N ASP A 149 -8.20 -18.70 -2.91
CA ASP A 149 -9.60 -18.98 -3.21
C ASP A 149 -10.41 -17.72 -3.57
N GLY A 150 -9.77 -16.56 -3.49
CA GLY A 150 -10.34 -15.27 -3.78
C GLY A 150 -11.16 -14.67 -2.62
N SER A 151 -11.10 -15.21 -1.41
CA SER A 151 -11.68 -14.55 -0.23
C SER A 151 -10.84 -13.34 0.21
N ILE A 152 -11.51 -12.35 0.79
CA ILE A 152 -10.92 -11.06 1.18
C ILE A 152 -11.15 -10.81 2.68
N LYS A 153 -10.12 -10.29 3.35
CA LYS A 153 -10.25 -9.65 4.68
C LYS A 153 -9.70 -8.24 4.63
N ALA A 154 -10.42 -7.29 5.21
CA ALA A 154 -9.98 -5.92 5.38
C ALA A 154 -9.83 -5.55 6.86
N TRP A 155 -8.95 -4.60 7.13
CA TRP A 155 -8.73 -4.01 8.45
C TRP A 155 -8.17 -2.59 8.35
N GLY A 156 -8.29 -1.81 9.42
CA GLY A 156 -7.92 -0.39 9.47
C GLY A 156 -9.15 0.51 9.60
N ALA A 157 -9.06 1.75 9.13
CA ALA A 157 -10.16 2.72 9.24
C ALA A 157 -11.39 2.25 8.43
N SER A 158 -12.56 2.17 9.08
CA SER A 158 -13.83 1.82 8.41
C SER A 158 -14.16 2.81 7.28
N SER A 159 -13.93 4.11 7.52
CA SER A 159 -14.10 5.18 6.52
C SER A 159 -13.16 5.09 5.32
N SER A 160 -12.20 4.15 5.31
CA SER A 160 -11.27 3.91 4.20
C SER A 160 -11.31 2.47 3.69
N GLY A 161 -12.40 1.74 3.99
CA GLY A 161 -12.60 0.35 3.55
C GLY A 161 -11.93 -0.70 4.44
N GLY A 162 -11.58 -0.35 5.68
CA GLY A 162 -11.09 -1.29 6.69
C GLY A 162 -12.16 -2.22 7.25
N THR A 163 -13.43 -2.02 6.88
CA THR A 163 -14.57 -2.88 7.17
C THR A 163 -15.34 -3.18 5.89
N ASP A 164 -16.31 -4.11 5.97
CA ASP A 164 -17.30 -4.37 4.92
C ASP A 164 -16.72 -4.88 3.59
N ALA A 165 -15.53 -5.47 3.65
CA ALA A 165 -15.03 -6.29 2.54
C ALA A 165 -16.03 -7.41 2.20
N PRO A 166 -16.16 -7.78 0.91
CA PRO A 166 -17.11 -8.79 0.48
C PRO A 166 -16.87 -10.13 1.18
N SER A 167 -17.95 -10.80 1.59
CA SER A 167 -17.91 -12.06 2.33
C SER A 167 -17.84 -13.30 1.45
N ASP A 168 -18.07 -13.14 0.14
CA ASP A 168 -17.95 -14.21 -0.85
C ASP A 168 -16.51 -14.32 -1.40
N ASN A 169 -16.30 -15.27 -2.31
CA ASN A 169 -14.98 -15.63 -2.84
C ASN A 169 -14.93 -15.53 -4.37
N GLY A 170 -13.82 -15.97 -4.95
CA GLY A 170 -13.57 -15.94 -6.40
C GLY A 170 -13.06 -14.59 -6.92
N TYR A 171 -12.67 -13.66 -6.05
CA TYR A 171 -11.95 -12.46 -6.45
C TYR A 171 -10.52 -12.81 -6.88
N THR A 172 -10.05 -12.16 -7.93
CA THR A 172 -8.73 -12.40 -8.52
C THR A 172 -7.78 -11.24 -8.27
N LYS A 173 -8.32 -10.04 -8.05
CA LYS A 173 -7.53 -8.83 -7.87
C LYS A 173 -8.34 -7.75 -7.15
N ILE A 174 -7.65 -6.96 -6.33
CA ILE A 174 -8.18 -5.76 -5.68
C ILE A 174 -7.48 -4.54 -6.27
N TYR A 175 -8.20 -3.43 -6.31
CA TYR A 175 -7.76 -2.11 -6.74
C TYR A 175 -8.18 -1.11 -5.67
N SER A 176 -7.48 0.01 -5.59
CA SER A 176 -7.72 1.02 -4.55
C SER A 176 -7.73 2.43 -5.14
N THR A 177 -8.58 3.28 -4.58
CA THR A 177 -8.42 4.74 -4.57
C THR A 177 -7.77 5.16 -3.24
N GLY A 178 -7.81 6.45 -2.90
CA GLY A 178 -7.35 6.95 -1.61
C GLY A 178 -8.09 6.34 -0.42
N TYR A 179 -9.41 6.12 -0.51
CA TYR A 179 -10.25 5.65 0.61
C TYR A 179 -11.27 4.56 0.25
N ALA A 180 -11.18 3.95 -0.93
CA ALA A 180 -12.05 2.85 -1.31
C ALA A 180 -11.31 1.73 -2.02
N PHE A 181 -11.93 0.55 -2.03
CA PHE A 181 -11.46 -0.61 -2.75
C PHE A 181 -12.49 -1.06 -3.79
N ALA A 182 -11.99 -1.71 -4.84
CA ALA A 182 -12.79 -2.44 -5.81
C ALA A 182 -12.12 -3.80 -6.10
N ALA A 183 -12.87 -4.89 -6.00
CA ALA A 183 -12.40 -6.24 -6.28
C ALA A 183 -13.04 -6.81 -7.54
N LEU A 184 -12.25 -7.50 -8.35
CA LEU A 184 -12.62 -8.07 -9.64
C LEU A 184 -12.59 -9.60 -9.59
N LYS A 185 -13.69 -10.25 -9.98
CA LYS A 185 -13.76 -11.71 -10.14
C LYS A 185 -13.34 -12.18 -11.52
N ALA A 186 -13.09 -13.49 -11.65
CA ALA A 186 -12.71 -14.12 -12.92
C ALA A 186 -13.80 -14.01 -14.00
N ASP A 187 -15.07 -13.97 -13.61
CA ASP A 187 -16.18 -13.75 -14.54
C ASP A 187 -16.36 -12.26 -14.92
N GLY A 188 -15.51 -11.39 -14.37
CA GLY A 188 -15.50 -9.97 -14.61
C GLY A 188 -16.56 -9.19 -13.83
N SER A 189 -17.20 -9.77 -12.80
CA SER A 189 -18.02 -9.01 -11.85
C SER A 189 -17.15 -8.19 -10.89
N ILE A 190 -17.67 -7.04 -10.45
CA ILE A 190 -16.96 -6.07 -9.59
C ILE A 190 -17.76 -5.82 -8.32
N THR A 191 -17.06 -5.75 -7.19
CA THR A 191 -17.61 -5.30 -5.92
C THR A 191 -16.73 -4.20 -5.35
N ALA A 192 -17.32 -3.09 -4.93
CA ALA A 192 -16.63 -1.99 -4.29
C ALA A 192 -17.10 -1.81 -2.84
N TRP A 193 -16.20 -1.31 -1.99
CA TRP A 193 -16.47 -0.97 -0.59
C TRP A 193 -15.52 0.13 -0.11
N GLY A 194 -15.84 0.74 1.04
CA GLY A 194 -15.14 1.89 1.60
C GLY A 194 -15.90 3.20 1.40
N ASN A 195 -15.19 4.32 1.30
CA ASN A 195 -15.84 5.63 1.21
C ASN A 195 -16.62 5.81 -0.10
N SER A 196 -17.92 6.14 -0.01
CA SER A 196 -18.80 6.34 -1.17
C SER A 196 -18.29 7.39 -2.15
N ASP A 197 -17.78 8.51 -1.63
CA ASP A 197 -17.34 9.65 -2.44
C ASP A 197 -16.05 9.32 -3.21
N TRP A 198 -15.39 8.22 -2.84
CA TRP A 198 -14.13 7.76 -3.43
C TRP A 198 -14.30 6.48 -4.26
N GLY A 199 -15.54 6.15 -4.62
CA GLY A 199 -15.89 4.97 -5.41
C GLY A 199 -16.07 3.69 -4.60
N GLY A 200 -16.27 3.79 -3.28
CA GLY A 200 -16.63 2.67 -2.41
C GLY A 200 -18.06 2.16 -2.62
N THR A 201 -18.85 2.87 -3.40
CA THR A 201 -20.17 2.46 -3.89
C THR A 201 -20.30 2.78 -5.38
N GLY A 202 -21.35 2.27 -6.04
CA GLY A 202 -21.64 2.60 -7.44
C GLY A 202 -20.80 1.83 -8.48
N ALA A 203 -20.09 0.78 -8.08
CA ALA A 203 -19.43 -0.13 -9.02
C ALA A 203 -20.44 -0.69 -10.04
N PRO A 204 -20.05 -0.83 -11.31
CA PRO A 204 -20.99 -1.24 -12.34
C PRO A 204 -21.46 -2.68 -12.16
N SER A 205 -22.74 -2.90 -12.43
CA SER A 205 -23.31 -4.25 -12.42
C SER A 205 -22.91 -5.04 -13.68
N GLY A 206 -23.07 -6.36 -13.60
CA GLY A 206 -22.81 -7.28 -14.71
C GLY A 206 -21.44 -7.95 -14.64
N LYS A 207 -21.03 -8.50 -15.79
CA LYS A 207 -19.85 -9.35 -15.96
C LYS A 207 -19.01 -8.89 -17.15
N GLY A 208 -17.87 -9.54 -17.36
CA GLY A 208 -17.00 -9.32 -18.52
C GLY A 208 -16.04 -8.14 -18.42
N TYR A 209 -15.95 -7.48 -17.26
CA TYR A 209 -14.85 -6.55 -16.99
C TYR A 209 -13.54 -7.33 -16.86
N THR A 210 -12.47 -6.82 -17.44
CA THR A 210 -11.16 -7.48 -17.49
C THR A 210 -10.12 -6.76 -16.67
N LYS A 211 -10.28 -5.44 -16.48
CA LYS A 211 -9.34 -4.57 -15.76
C LYS A 211 -10.10 -3.45 -15.08
N ILE A 212 -9.55 -2.99 -13.95
CA ILE A 212 -9.94 -1.75 -13.27
C ILE A 212 -8.70 -0.86 -13.22
N TYR A 213 -8.91 0.44 -13.36
CA TYR A 213 -7.93 1.49 -13.15
C TYR A 213 -8.49 2.47 -12.13
N SER A 214 -7.61 3.18 -11.42
CA SER A 214 -8.03 4.13 -10.40
C SER A 214 -7.25 5.45 -10.50
N THR A 215 -7.94 6.52 -10.14
CA THR A 215 -7.33 7.81 -9.77
C THR A 215 -7.20 7.86 -8.24
N GLY A 216 -6.88 9.05 -7.71
CA GLY A 216 -6.98 9.28 -6.28
C GLY A 216 -8.39 9.04 -5.73
N TYR A 217 -9.46 9.30 -6.51
CA TYR A 217 -10.84 9.43 -6.01
C TYR A 217 -11.88 8.62 -6.79
N ALA A 218 -11.52 8.03 -7.92
CA ALA A 218 -12.47 7.34 -8.80
C ALA A 218 -11.86 6.08 -9.43
N PHE A 219 -12.74 5.22 -9.95
CA PHE A 219 -12.39 4.01 -10.68
C PHE A 219 -12.94 4.04 -12.11
N ALA A 220 -12.26 3.32 -13.01
CA ALA A 220 -12.74 3.00 -14.34
C ALA A 220 -12.51 1.51 -14.65
N ALA A 221 -13.54 0.81 -15.12
CA ALA A 221 -13.48 -0.59 -15.50
C ALA A 221 -13.59 -0.76 -17.02
N LEU A 222 -12.78 -1.65 -17.58
CA LEU A 222 -12.67 -1.94 -19.01
C LEU A 222 -13.16 -3.35 -19.32
N LYS A 223 -14.08 -3.48 -20.27
CA LYS A 223 -14.50 -4.76 -20.87
C LYS A 223 -13.61 -5.16 -22.05
N ALA A 224 -13.66 -6.44 -22.42
CA ALA A 224 -12.91 -6.98 -23.56
C ALA A 224 -13.33 -6.36 -24.91
N ASP A 225 -14.58 -5.91 -25.03
CA ASP A 225 -15.12 -5.23 -26.21
C ASP A 225 -14.69 -3.75 -26.32
N GLY A 226 -13.90 -3.26 -25.36
CA GLY A 226 -13.44 -1.87 -25.31
C GLY A 226 -14.36 -0.92 -24.53
N SER A 227 -15.53 -1.37 -24.08
CA SER A 227 -16.46 -0.54 -23.30
C SER A 227 -15.86 -0.18 -21.95
N ILE A 228 -16.05 1.08 -21.54
CA ILE A 228 -15.57 1.60 -20.25
C ILE A 228 -16.75 2.05 -19.41
N THR A 229 -16.69 1.78 -18.11
CA THR A 229 -17.59 2.36 -17.12
C THR A 229 -16.79 2.92 -15.97
N ALA A 230 -17.14 4.12 -15.51
CA ALA A 230 -16.45 4.82 -14.44
C ALA A 230 -17.43 5.14 -13.30
N TRP A 231 -16.91 5.18 -12.08
CA TRP A 231 -17.66 5.50 -10.85
C TRP A 231 -16.75 6.13 -9.80
N GLY A 232 -17.34 6.81 -8.82
CA GLY A 232 -16.65 7.58 -7.78
C GLY A 232 -16.85 9.08 -7.98
N ASP A 233 -15.91 9.88 -7.48
CA ASP A 233 -15.99 11.35 -7.55
C ASP A 233 -16.08 11.86 -9.01
N SER A 234 -17.11 12.66 -9.31
CA SER A 234 -17.38 13.12 -10.68
C SER A 234 -16.30 14.05 -11.21
N ASP A 235 -15.71 14.88 -10.34
CA ASP A 235 -14.70 15.87 -10.70
C ASP A 235 -13.32 15.22 -10.93
N SER A 236 -13.17 13.97 -10.50
CA SER A 236 -11.95 13.16 -10.59
C SER A 236 -12.07 11.97 -11.54
N GLY A 237 -13.01 12.03 -12.50
CA GLY A 237 -13.18 11.03 -13.55
C GLY A 237 -14.15 9.89 -13.21
N GLY A 238 -14.96 10.03 -12.16
CA GLY A 238 -15.95 9.05 -11.71
C GLY A 238 -17.25 9.01 -12.53
N THR A 239 -17.27 9.65 -13.70
CA THR A 239 -18.41 9.60 -14.62
C THR A 239 -17.96 9.19 -16.01
N THR A 240 -18.80 8.45 -16.72
CA THR A 240 -18.63 8.25 -18.17
C THR A 240 -19.50 9.27 -18.88
N SER A 241 -18.91 10.04 -19.79
CA SER A 241 -19.71 10.76 -20.77
C SER A 241 -20.23 9.73 -21.76
N ASN A 242 -21.55 9.67 -21.93
CA ASN A 242 -22.10 9.02 -23.11
C ASN A 242 -21.61 9.83 -24.30
N ALA A 243 -20.63 9.30 -25.04
CA ALA A 243 -20.37 9.78 -26.38
C ALA A 243 -21.62 9.43 -27.19
N THR A 244 -22.53 10.38 -27.36
CA THR A 244 -23.51 10.30 -28.45
C THR A 244 -22.70 10.25 -29.72
N SER A 245 -22.76 9.11 -30.41
CA SER A 245 -22.29 9.00 -31.78
C SER A 245 -23.13 9.94 -32.64
N ASP A 246 -22.54 11.04 -33.10
CA ASP A 246 -23.04 11.85 -34.21
C ASP A 246 -22.83 11.10 -35.55
#